data_AF-A0A935GG50-F1
#
_entry.id   AF-A0A935GG50-F1
#
_cell.length_a   1.000
_cell.length_b   1.000
_cell.length_c   1.000
_cell.angle_alpha   90.00
_cell.angle_beta   90.00
_cell.angle_gamma   90.00
#
_symmetry.space_group_name_H-M   'P 1'
#
loop_
_entity.id
_entity.type
_entity.pdbx_description
1 polymer ?
#
loop_
_entity_poly.entity_id
_entity_poly.type
_entity_poly.pdbx_seq_one_letter_code
_entity_poly.pdbx_strand_id
1 'polypeptide(L)'
;MRKTLLMLAVMLLAGGLVYWGLDYARGYILIVVGDRVVQLSLWLTVLLLAVFGLGWYGLKLLWRGLTQPGLNAWRGRRGRREARNRRAVMVALADFYEGHWARARTALVQSVPRSEIPGLNFVLAADAATRLGQDTEAEELLAAAAREVPEDNAALALMRARLAVRRGDETRAVDQLRAALATHADHPGLLAELRDCLLRQRDWEGLAGLLPGLRRVRVAPPEDLAALELQVYAGLLKGFSTDAAGESREQRHATLAELWRRTPREYQRRGECLRSYAGALARLGDPATAEAELRRHLDRNWEPELVLDWSRVALATPPRHLATAEGWLRRHGESWQLLLALGQLCRRLAIWGKGRDYLERALRMAARPEIQAELAEVLTGLGDHAGAAGCYRRGLQDGLAQGCFAEQSLARR
;
A
#
# COMPACT_ATOMS: atom_id res chain seq x y z
N MET A 1 -57.61 30.02 -10.25
CA MET A 1 -58.75 30.87 -10.68
C MET A 1 -59.35 30.44 -12.03
N ARG A 2 -58.58 30.25 -13.11
CA ARG A 2 -59.15 29.76 -14.41
C ARG A 2 -59.85 28.39 -14.33
N LYS A 3 -59.28 27.42 -13.61
CA LYS A 3 -59.86 26.06 -13.48
C LYS A 3 -61.16 26.02 -12.67
N THR A 4 -61.28 26.88 -11.64
CA THR A 4 -62.48 26.97 -10.79
C THR A 4 -63.62 27.68 -11.52
N LEU A 5 -63.33 28.73 -12.29
CA LEU A 5 -64.32 29.40 -13.16
C LEU A 5 -64.83 28.48 -14.28
N LEU A 6 -63.94 27.69 -14.90
CA LEU A 6 -64.33 26.77 -15.97
C LEU A 6 -65.17 25.61 -15.43
N MET A 7 -64.88 25.09 -14.23
CA MET A 7 -65.76 24.13 -13.56
C MET A 7 -67.14 24.72 -13.26
N LEU A 8 -67.21 25.96 -12.80
CA LEU A 8 -68.47 26.60 -12.45
C LEU A 8 -69.32 26.88 -13.69
N ALA A 9 -68.70 27.29 -14.80
CA ALA A 9 -69.37 27.46 -16.09
C ALA A 9 -69.90 26.13 -16.66
N VAL A 10 -69.12 25.05 -16.58
CA VAL A 10 -69.55 23.70 -17.01
C VAL A 10 -70.68 23.17 -16.12
N MET A 11 -70.63 23.43 -14.81
CA MET A 11 -71.69 23.02 -13.88
C MET A 11 -72.99 23.78 -14.14
N LEU A 12 -72.93 25.06 -14.49
CA LEU A 12 -74.10 25.86 -14.86
C LEU A 12 -74.71 25.38 -16.19
N LEU A 13 -73.88 25.08 -17.18
CA LEU A 13 -74.29 24.52 -18.48
C LEU A 13 -74.93 23.14 -18.32
N ALA A 14 -74.33 22.27 -17.51
CA ALA A 14 -74.88 20.95 -17.20
C ALA A 14 -76.21 21.05 -16.44
N GLY A 15 -76.32 21.97 -15.47
CA GLY A 15 -77.57 22.24 -14.75
C GLY A 15 -78.69 22.75 -15.68
N GLY A 16 -78.37 23.65 -16.61
CA GLY A 16 -79.31 24.16 -17.61
C GLY A 16 -79.78 23.07 -18.60
N LEU A 17 -78.88 22.19 -19.05
CA LEU A 17 -79.22 21.04 -19.90
C LEU A 17 -80.12 20.03 -19.19
N VAL A 18 -79.89 19.79 -17.90
CA VAL A 18 -80.76 18.92 -17.09
C VAL A 18 -82.14 19.55 -16.90
N TYR A 19 -82.23 20.85 -16.65
CA TYR A 19 -83.49 21.58 -16.54
C TYR A 19 -84.28 21.58 -17.85
N TRP A 20 -83.60 21.75 -18.99
CA TRP A 20 -84.25 21.70 -20.30
C TRP A 20 -84.77 20.29 -20.64
N GLY A 21 -84.03 19.23 -20.26
CA GLY A 21 -84.49 17.86 -20.41
C GLY A 21 -85.70 17.50 -19.55
N LEU A 22 -85.83 18.12 -18.36
CA LEU A 22 -86.94 17.93 -17.42
C LEU A 22 -88.31 18.32 -17.98
N ASP A 23 -88.38 19.29 -18.88
CA ASP A 23 -89.65 19.85 -19.40
C ASP A 23 -90.24 19.03 -20.55
N TYR A 24 -89.42 18.27 -21.29
CA TYR A 24 -89.82 17.58 -22.53
C TYR A 24 -90.25 16.12 -22.37
N ALA A 25 -90.01 15.48 -21.22
CA ALA A 25 -90.33 14.06 -21.01
C ALA A 25 -90.98 13.79 -19.65
N ARG A 26 -92.32 13.73 -19.60
CA ARG A 26 -93.09 13.16 -18.48
C ARG A 26 -93.06 11.62 -18.55
N GLY A 27 -91.86 11.04 -18.46
CA GLY A 27 -91.70 9.59 -18.31
C GLY A 27 -92.05 9.13 -16.89
N TYR A 28 -92.75 8.01 -16.76
CA TYR A 28 -92.93 7.32 -15.48
C TYR A 28 -92.33 5.92 -15.57
N ILE A 29 -91.72 5.47 -14.49
CA ILE A 29 -91.21 4.11 -14.35
C ILE A 29 -92.22 3.35 -13.50
N LEU A 30 -92.80 2.31 -14.08
CA LEU A 30 -93.67 1.38 -13.38
C LEU A 30 -92.81 0.24 -12.82
N ILE A 31 -92.77 0.11 -11.50
CA ILE A 31 -92.16 -1.06 -10.85
C ILE A 31 -93.30 -1.92 -10.32
N VAL A 32 -93.48 -3.10 -10.91
CA VAL A 32 -94.48 -4.09 -10.50
C VAL A 32 -93.80 -5.11 -9.59
N VAL A 33 -94.24 -5.18 -8.33
CA VAL A 33 -93.75 -6.17 -7.35
C VAL A 33 -94.96 -6.90 -6.77
N GLY A 34 -95.21 -8.13 -7.23
CA GLY A 34 -96.43 -8.87 -6.91
C GLY A 34 -97.68 -8.13 -7.37
N ASP A 35 -98.66 -7.95 -6.49
CA ASP A 35 -99.91 -7.23 -6.77
C ASP A 35 -99.81 -5.71 -6.58
N ARG A 36 -98.62 -5.17 -6.29
CA ARG A 36 -98.41 -3.73 -6.06
C ARG A 36 -97.70 -3.09 -7.23
N VAL A 37 -98.37 -2.08 -7.80
CA VAL A 37 -97.82 -1.21 -8.83
C VAL A 37 -97.39 0.09 -8.17
N VAL A 38 -96.09 0.36 -8.12
CA VAL A 38 -95.55 1.64 -7.66
C VAL A 38 -95.18 2.47 -8.88
N GLN A 39 -95.88 3.59 -9.06
CA GLN A 39 -95.58 4.57 -10.09
C GLN A 39 -94.58 5.58 -9.54
N LEU A 40 -93.37 5.60 -10.10
CA LEU A 40 -92.35 6.60 -9.78
C LEU A 40 -92.13 7.50 -10.99
N SER A 41 -91.98 8.80 -10.75
CA SER A 41 -91.53 9.74 -11.78
C SER A 41 -90.11 9.34 -12.22
N LEU A 42 -89.86 9.33 -13.54
CA LEU A 42 -88.53 9.04 -14.09
C LEU A 42 -87.46 9.97 -13.48
N TRP A 43 -87.80 11.24 -13.28
CA TRP A 43 -86.90 12.22 -12.67
C TRP A 43 -86.62 11.94 -11.19
N LEU A 44 -87.60 11.45 -10.45
CA LEU A 44 -87.42 11.03 -9.06
C LEU A 44 -86.44 9.84 -8.97
N THR A 45 -86.53 8.89 -9.90
CA THR A 45 -85.61 7.74 -9.94
C THR A 45 -84.19 8.13 -10.32
N VAL A 46 -84.01 9.03 -11.29
CA VAL A 46 -82.69 9.56 -11.68
C VAL A 46 -82.06 10.34 -10.52
N LEU A 47 -82.85 11.16 -9.81
CA LEU A 47 -82.38 11.90 -8.64
C LEU A 47 -81.91 10.96 -7.52
N LEU A 48 -82.72 9.94 -7.18
CA LEU A 48 -82.36 8.95 -6.17
C LEU A 48 -81.07 8.21 -6.53
N LEU A 49 -80.90 7.83 -7.80
CA LEU A 49 -79.72 7.11 -8.28
C LEU A 49 -78.48 8.00 -8.28
N ALA A 50 -78.63 9.29 -8.59
CA ALA A 50 -77.57 10.28 -8.48
C ALA A 50 -77.15 10.49 -7.02
N VAL A 51 -78.10 10.68 -6.10
CA VAL A 51 -77.83 10.84 -4.65
C VAL A 51 -77.16 9.60 -4.08
N PHE A 52 -77.62 8.40 -4.45
CA PHE A 52 -77.00 7.14 -4.04
C PHE A 52 -75.57 7.00 -4.59
N GLY A 53 -75.35 7.34 -5.86
CA GLY A 53 -74.03 7.32 -6.48
C GLY A 53 -73.05 8.31 -5.83
N LEU A 54 -73.51 9.53 -5.56
CA LEU A 54 -72.75 10.57 -4.83
C LEU A 54 -72.43 10.12 -3.40
N GLY A 55 -73.39 9.54 -2.68
CA GLY A 55 -73.21 8.99 -1.34
C GLY A 55 -72.19 7.85 -1.32
N TRP A 56 -72.29 6.90 -2.25
CA TRP A 56 -71.34 5.79 -2.39
C TRP A 56 -69.94 6.28 -2.76
N TYR A 57 -69.83 7.26 -3.66
CA TYR A 57 -68.55 7.86 -4.02
C TYR A 57 -67.92 8.61 -2.84
N GLY A 58 -68.73 9.35 -2.07
CA GLY A 58 -68.32 10.00 -0.82
C GLY A 58 -67.82 9.00 0.21
N LEU A 59 -68.54 7.89 0.41
CA LEU A 59 -68.15 6.82 1.33
C LEU A 59 -66.85 6.13 0.87
N LYS A 60 -66.68 5.89 -0.43
CA LYS A 60 -65.44 5.36 -1.02
C LYS A 60 -64.26 6.30 -0.82
N LEU A 61 -64.45 7.62 -0.96
CA LEU A 61 -63.41 8.61 -0.66
C LEU A 61 -63.05 8.64 0.83
N LEU A 62 -64.06 8.59 1.70
CA LEU A 62 -63.87 8.57 3.16
C LEU A 62 -63.10 7.32 3.61
N TRP A 63 -63.50 6.15 3.12
CA TRP A 63 -62.78 4.88 3.37
C TRP A 63 -61.36 4.90 2.83
N ARG A 64 -61.14 5.42 1.62
CA ARG A 64 -59.80 5.53 1.03
C ARG A 64 -58.94 6.56 1.78
N GLY A 65 -59.54 7.64 2.28
CA GLY A 65 -58.90 8.65 3.11
C GLY A 65 -58.53 8.15 4.52
N LEU A 66 -59.32 7.25 5.12
CA LEU A 66 -58.97 6.62 6.40
C LEU A 66 -57.94 5.48 6.26
N THR A 67 -57.97 4.72 5.16
CA THR A 67 -57.13 3.51 5.00
C THR A 67 -55.81 3.74 4.26
N GLN A 68 -55.71 4.71 3.33
CA GLN A 68 -54.50 4.92 2.52
C GLN A 68 -53.39 5.83 3.08
N PRO A 69 -53.58 6.75 4.05
CA PRO A 69 -52.49 7.63 4.47
C PRO A 69 -51.38 6.89 5.22
N GLY A 70 -51.64 5.65 5.70
CA GLY A 70 -50.64 4.78 6.30
C GLY A 70 -49.68 4.15 5.30
N LEU A 71 -50.17 3.52 4.23
CA LEU A 71 -49.36 2.61 3.40
C LEU A 71 -48.36 3.30 2.45
N ASN A 72 -48.74 4.41 1.81
CA ASN A 72 -47.84 5.15 0.92
C ASN A 72 -46.89 6.08 1.70
N ALA A 73 -47.34 6.67 2.81
CA ALA A 73 -46.46 7.39 3.71
C ALA A 73 -45.48 6.44 4.42
N TRP A 74 -45.88 5.21 4.75
CA TRP A 74 -45.00 4.21 5.36
C TRP A 74 -43.98 3.63 4.36
N ARG A 75 -44.39 3.28 3.13
CA ARG A 75 -43.44 2.91 2.06
C ARG A 75 -42.47 4.05 1.73
N GLY A 76 -42.97 5.29 1.63
CA GLY A 76 -42.14 6.47 1.41
C GLY A 76 -41.30 6.91 2.61
N ARG A 77 -41.67 6.54 3.85
CA ARG A 77 -40.86 6.78 5.07
C ARG A 77 -39.75 5.75 5.21
N ARG A 78 -39.97 4.49 4.82
CA ARG A 78 -38.94 3.44 4.83
C ARG A 78 -37.82 3.77 3.83
N GLY A 79 -38.18 4.07 2.58
CA GLY A 79 -37.21 4.50 1.56
C GLY A 79 -36.51 5.83 1.88
N ARG A 80 -37.22 6.82 2.47
CA ARG A 80 -36.57 8.07 2.93
C ARG A 80 -35.61 7.85 4.09
N ARG A 81 -35.83 6.86 4.96
CA ARG A 81 -34.93 6.53 6.08
C ARG A 81 -33.69 5.79 5.59
N GLU A 82 -33.83 4.86 4.65
CA GLU A 82 -32.69 4.19 3.99
C GLU A 82 -31.83 5.20 3.24
N ALA A 83 -32.44 6.10 2.47
CA ALA A 83 -31.73 7.18 1.78
C ALA A 83 -30.98 8.12 2.75
N ARG A 84 -31.54 8.37 3.94
CA ARG A 84 -30.84 9.13 5.00
C ARG A 84 -29.65 8.35 5.57
N ASN A 85 -29.76 7.04 5.77
CA ASN A 85 -28.64 6.24 6.26
C ASN A 85 -27.50 6.18 5.24
N ARG A 86 -27.81 5.96 3.95
CA ARG A 86 -26.81 6.01 2.87
C ARG A 86 -26.10 7.37 2.84
N ARG A 87 -26.84 8.47 2.98
CA ARG A 87 -26.25 9.81 3.10
C ARG A 87 -25.37 9.96 4.33
N ALA A 88 -25.79 9.43 5.48
CA ALA A 88 -25.00 9.46 6.71
C ALA A 88 -23.68 8.69 6.58
N VAL A 89 -23.69 7.52 5.95
CA VAL A 89 -22.45 6.77 5.65
C VAL A 89 -21.54 7.57 4.73
N MET A 90 -22.06 8.18 3.67
CA MET A 90 -21.25 9.01 2.76
C MET A 90 -20.62 10.21 3.48
N VAL A 91 -21.36 10.87 4.38
CA VAL A 91 -20.82 11.95 5.22
C VAL A 91 -19.75 11.40 6.18
N ALA A 92 -19.97 10.23 6.77
CA ALA A 92 -18.98 9.60 7.65
C ALA A 92 -17.70 9.22 6.91
N LEU A 93 -17.80 8.80 5.65
CA LEU A 93 -16.65 8.55 4.77
C LEU A 93 -15.93 9.85 4.40
N ALA A 94 -16.65 10.94 4.14
CA ALA A 94 -16.04 12.25 3.92
C ALA A 94 -15.28 12.71 5.18
N ASP A 95 -15.94 12.67 6.35
CA ASP A 95 -15.32 12.95 7.64
C ASP A 95 -14.07 12.08 7.88
N PHE A 96 -14.10 10.81 7.45
CA PHE A 96 -12.95 9.91 7.51
C PHE A 96 -11.78 10.46 6.69
N TYR A 97 -11.96 10.71 5.38
CA TYR A 97 -10.87 11.20 4.53
C TYR A 97 -10.41 12.63 4.86
N GLU A 98 -11.28 13.46 5.44
CA GLU A 98 -10.92 14.79 5.93
C GLU A 98 -10.12 14.77 7.25
N GLY A 99 -9.96 13.60 7.88
CA GLY A 99 -9.20 13.45 9.12
C GLY A 99 -10.03 13.60 10.39
N HIS A 100 -11.35 13.75 10.29
CA HIS A 100 -12.28 13.79 11.41
C HIS A 100 -12.62 12.38 11.93
N TRP A 101 -11.58 11.59 12.29
CA TRP A 101 -11.68 10.17 12.62
C TRP A 101 -12.69 9.84 13.73
N ALA A 102 -12.78 10.68 14.77
CA ALA A 102 -13.69 10.46 15.90
C ALA A 102 -15.17 10.56 15.47
N ARG A 103 -15.50 11.54 14.62
CA ARG A 103 -16.85 11.72 14.07
C ARG A 103 -17.18 10.60 13.09
N ALA A 104 -16.25 10.29 12.20
CA ALA A 104 -16.38 9.20 11.23
C ALA A 104 -16.65 7.86 11.92
N ARG A 105 -15.83 7.46 12.90
CA ARG A 105 -16.01 6.24 13.68
C ARG A 105 -17.41 6.14 14.26
N THR A 106 -17.84 7.18 14.97
CA THR A 106 -19.15 7.21 15.65
C THR A 106 -20.30 7.09 14.65
N ALA A 107 -20.24 7.82 13.55
CA ALA A 107 -21.26 7.77 12.50
C ALA A 107 -21.28 6.42 11.76
N LEU A 108 -20.11 5.82 11.51
CA LEU A 108 -19.98 4.49 10.89
C LEU A 108 -20.61 3.41 11.78
N VAL A 109 -20.29 3.37 13.08
CA VAL A 109 -20.89 2.42 14.03
C VAL A 109 -22.40 2.60 14.13
N GLN A 110 -22.90 3.83 14.23
CA GLN A 110 -24.34 4.11 14.28
C GLN A 110 -25.09 3.69 13.01
N SER A 111 -24.40 3.66 11.86
CA SER A 111 -24.99 3.30 10.57
C SER A 111 -25.11 1.79 10.34
N VAL A 112 -24.41 0.95 11.13
CA VAL A 112 -24.34 -0.51 11.00
C VAL A 112 -25.71 -1.19 10.93
N PRO A 113 -26.66 -0.95 11.87
CA PRO A 113 -27.90 -1.74 11.93
C PRO A 113 -28.83 -1.58 10.71
N ARG A 114 -28.53 -0.60 9.85
CA ARG A 114 -29.33 -0.23 8.68
C ARG A 114 -28.47 -0.16 7.41
N SER A 115 -27.22 -0.61 7.48
CA SER A 115 -26.30 -0.63 6.36
C SER A 115 -26.50 -1.91 5.55
N GLU A 116 -26.35 -1.81 4.23
CA GLU A 116 -26.28 -2.99 3.36
C GLU A 116 -24.94 -3.73 3.48
N ILE A 117 -23.94 -3.08 4.09
CA ILE A 117 -22.60 -3.64 4.28
C ILE A 117 -22.13 -3.39 5.75
N PRO A 118 -22.76 -4.04 6.75
CA PRO A 118 -22.45 -3.81 8.17
C PRO A 118 -20.97 -4.02 8.51
N GLY A 119 -20.38 -5.08 7.96
CA GLY A 119 -18.99 -5.44 8.22
C GLY A 119 -17.95 -4.43 7.74
N LEU A 120 -18.12 -3.87 6.54
CA LEU A 120 -17.20 -2.84 6.03
C LEU A 120 -17.25 -1.58 6.89
N ASN A 121 -18.43 -1.20 7.39
CA ASN A 121 -18.58 -0.07 8.29
C ASN A 121 -17.80 -0.30 9.61
N PHE A 122 -17.82 -1.53 10.14
CA PHE A 122 -17.00 -1.88 11.30
C PHE A 122 -15.50 -1.85 11.00
N VAL A 123 -15.05 -2.36 9.85
CA VAL A 123 -13.63 -2.31 9.44
C VAL A 123 -13.14 -0.87 9.31
N LEU A 124 -13.94 0.02 8.72
CA LEU A 124 -13.60 1.44 8.58
C LEU A 124 -13.65 2.19 9.93
N ALA A 125 -14.61 1.85 10.79
CA ALA A 125 -14.65 2.38 12.15
C ALA A 125 -13.42 1.92 12.95
N ALA A 126 -12.96 0.70 12.76
CA ALA A 126 -11.73 0.19 13.36
C ALA A 126 -10.50 0.97 12.85
N ASP A 127 -10.35 1.20 11.54
CA ASP A 127 -9.25 2.03 11.00
C ASP A 127 -9.28 3.45 11.60
N ALA A 128 -10.46 4.05 11.73
CA ALA A 128 -10.61 5.34 12.39
C ALA A 128 -10.16 5.31 13.87
N ALA A 129 -10.54 4.28 14.63
CA ALA A 129 -10.09 4.08 16.01
C ALA A 129 -8.57 3.86 16.10
N THR A 130 -8.00 3.07 15.20
CA THR A 130 -6.55 2.84 15.09
C THR A 130 -5.78 4.13 14.81
N ARG A 131 -6.32 5.02 13.97
CA ARG A 131 -5.72 6.35 13.70
C ARG A 131 -5.80 7.30 14.89
N LEU A 132 -6.78 7.12 15.77
CA LEU A 132 -6.92 7.84 17.03
C LEU A 132 -6.03 7.26 18.16
N GLY A 133 -5.31 6.16 17.91
CA GLY A 133 -4.51 5.45 18.91
C GLY A 133 -5.33 4.63 19.90
N GLN A 134 -6.58 4.31 19.57
CA GLN A 134 -7.52 3.54 20.40
C GLN A 134 -7.50 2.06 19.99
N ASP A 135 -6.37 1.39 20.24
CA ASP A 135 -6.13 0.04 19.72
C ASP A 135 -7.05 -1.02 20.33
N THR A 136 -7.53 -0.83 21.56
CA THR A 136 -8.50 -1.74 22.21
C THR A 136 -9.86 -1.67 21.53
N GLU A 137 -10.38 -0.46 21.32
CA GLU A 137 -11.65 -0.22 20.62
C GLU A 137 -11.58 -0.71 19.17
N ALA A 138 -10.44 -0.52 18.50
CA ALA A 138 -10.23 -1.05 17.15
C ALA A 138 -10.36 -2.58 17.11
N GLU A 139 -9.83 -3.30 18.09
CA GLU A 139 -9.94 -4.76 18.17
C GLU A 139 -11.37 -5.23 18.39
N GLU A 140 -12.12 -4.57 19.28
CA GLU A 140 -13.54 -4.85 19.51
C GLU A 140 -14.37 -4.65 18.22
N LEU A 141 -14.09 -3.57 17.48
CA LEU A 141 -14.74 -3.29 16.20
C LEU A 141 -14.38 -4.32 15.13
N LEU A 142 -13.13 -4.78 15.05
CA LEU A 142 -12.73 -5.86 14.14
C LEU A 142 -13.33 -7.21 14.53
N ALA A 143 -13.51 -7.48 15.82
CA ALA A 143 -14.22 -8.66 16.31
C ALA A 143 -15.70 -8.62 15.94
N ALA A 144 -16.34 -7.44 16.01
CA ALA A 144 -17.70 -7.24 15.52
C ALA A 144 -17.80 -7.43 14.00
N ALA A 145 -16.84 -6.89 13.23
CA ALA A 145 -16.77 -7.05 11.78
C ALA A 145 -16.70 -8.54 11.37
N ALA A 146 -15.94 -9.35 12.10
CA ALA A 146 -15.76 -10.78 11.83
C ALA A 146 -17.03 -11.62 12.02
N ARG A 147 -18.04 -11.11 12.74
CA ARG A 147 -19.34 -11.77 12.88
C ARG A 147 -20.24 -11.53 11.67
N GLU A 148 -20.03 -10.42 10.98
CA GLU A 148 -20.87 -9.97 9.84
C GLU A 148 -20.28 -10.36 8.48
N VAL A 149 -18.97 -10.67 8.44
CA VAL A 149 -18.22 -10.93 7.20
C VAL A 149 -17.46 -12.24 7.34
N PRO A 150 -17.34 -13.05 6.26
CA PRO A 150 -16.45 -14.19 6.25
C PRO A 150 -15.04 -13.82 6.71
N GLU A 151 -14.40 -14.70 7.48
CA GLU A 151 -13.01 -14.51 7.95
C GLU A 151 -12.02 -14.32 6.79
N ASP A 152 -12.32 -14.88 5.63
CA ASP A 152 -11.56 -14.73 4.38
C ASP A 152 -11.60 -13.31 3.79
N ASN A 153 -12.31 -12.34 4.38
CA ASN A 153 -12.37 -11.01 3.79
C ASN A 153 -11.04 -10.27 3.88
N ALA A 154 -10.50 -9.90 2.70
CA ALA A 154 -9.21 -9.22 2.57
C ALA A 154 -9.13 -7.90 3.36
N ALA A 155 -10.20 -7.11 3.46
CA ALA A 155 -10.19 -5.85 4.19
C ALA A 155 -10.12 -6.06 5.70
N LEU A 156 -10.82 -7.08 6.22
CA LEU A 156 -10.74 -7.48 7.63
C LEU A 156 -9.34 -7.98 7.97
N ALA A 157 -8.77 -8.86 7.15
CA ALA A 157 -7.42 -9.39 7.35
C ALA A 157 -6.35 -8.29 7.30
N LEU A 158 -6.46 -7.36 6.34
CA LEU A 158 -5.55 -6.22 6.21
C LEU A 158 -5.57 -5.34 7.47
N MET A 159 -6.76 -5.03 8.01
CA MET A 159 -6.86 -4.20 9.21
C MET A 159 -6.40 -4.92 10.47
N ARG A 160 -6.67 -6.22 10.61
CA ARG A 160 -6.11 -7.04 11.70
C ARG A 160 -4.58 -7.03 11.67
N ALA A 161 -3.98 -7.21 10.49
CA ALA A 161 -2.53 -7.16 10.31
C ALA A 161 -1.95 -5.79 10.66
N ARG A 162 -2.56 -4.69 10.18
CA ARG A 162 -2.12 -3.32 10.51
C ARG A 162 -2.18 -3.02 12.01
N LEU A 163 -3.23 -3.49 12.68
CA LEU A 163 -3.35 -3.34 14.14
C LEU A 163 -2.26 -4.13 14.87
N ALA A 164 -1.96 -5.37 14.42
CA ALA A 164 -0.88 -6.17 14.97
C ALA A 164 0.50 -5.50 14.79
N VAL A 165 0.78 -4.94 13.61
CA VAL A 165 2.02 -4.16 13.35
C VAL A 165 2.13 -2.99 14.33
N ARG A 166 1.06 -2.22 14.56
CA ARG A 166 1.10 -1.07 15.49
C ARG A 166 1.37 -1.48 16.94
N ARG A 167 0.87 -2.64 17.35
CA ARG A 167 1.14 -3.20 18.68
C ARG A 167 2.56 -3.77 18.83
N GLY A 168 3.32 -3.84 17.74
CA GLY A 168 4.66 -4.44 17.71
C GLY A 168 4.68 -5.95 17.44
N ASP A 169 3.51 -6.57 17.28
CA ASP A 169 3.37 -8.01 17.00
C ASP A 169 3.54 -8.29 15.48
N GLU A 170 4.70 -7.98 14.93
CA GLU A 170 4.93 -8.09 13.48
C GLU A 170 4.90 -9.55 12.98
N THR A 171 5.27 -10.52 13.80
CA THR A 171 5.22 -11.95 13.46
C THR A 171 3.79 -12.39 13.18
N ARG A 172 2.88 -12.05 14.09
CA ARG A 172 1.45 -12.30 13.95
C ARG A 172 0.87 -11.61 12.73
N ALA A 173 1.31 -10.37 12.44
CA ALA A 173 0.88 -9.65 11.25
C ALA A 173 1.29 -10.38 9.96
N VAL A 174 2.54 -10.84 9.87
CA VAL A 174 3.05 -11.59 8.72
C VAL A 174 2.26 -12.89 8.52
N ASP A 175 1.99 -13.64 9.58
CA ASP A 175 1.23 -14.90 9.49
C ASP A 175 -0.20 -14.67 9.00
N GLN A 176 -0.87 -13.63 9.53
CA GLN A 176 -2.22 -13.24 9.09
C GLN A 176 -2.24 -12.80 7.62
N LEU A 177 -1.24 -12.02 7.19
CA LEU A 177 -1.11 -11.57 5.80
C LEU A 177 -0.83 -12.74 4.85
N ARG A 178 0.02 -13.69 5.23
CA ARG A 178 0.29 -14.91 4.45
C ARG A 178 -0.95 -15.78 4.30
N ALA A 179 -1.71 -15.97 5.40
CA ALA A 179 -2.98 -16.69 5.36
C ALA A 179 -3.99 -16.00 4.43
N ALA A 180 -4.10 -14.67 4.50
CA ALA A 180 -5.01 -13.90 3.64
C ALA A 180 -4.60 -13.96 2.16
N LEU A 181 -3.30 -13.97 1.85
CA LEU A 181 -2.79 -14.11 0.49
C LEU A 181 -2.95 -15.53 -0.08
N ALA A 182 -3.10 -16.56 0.76
CA ALA A 182 -3.45 -17.90 0.29
C ALA A 182 -4.85 -17.93 -0.35
N THR A 183 -5.78 -17.13 0.18
CA THR A 183 -7.14 -16.98 -0.38
C THR A 183 -7.20 -15.89 -1.45
N HIS A 184 -6.48 -14.77 -1.26
CA HIS A 184 -6.51 -13.57 -2.12
C HIS A 184 -5.12 -13.21 -2.66
N ALA A 185 -4.57 -14.06 -3.51
CA ALA A 185 -3.18 -13.95 -3.97
C ALA A 185 -2.82 -12.61 -4.66
N ASP A 186 -3.80 -11.92 -5.26
CA ASP A 186 -3.59 -10.69 -6.05
C ASP A 186 -4.05 -9.40 -5.39
N HIS A 187 -4.32 -9.40 -4.08
CA HIS A 187 -4.80 -8.21 -3.40
C HIS A 187 -3.65 -7.19 -3.19
N PRO A 188 -3.66 -6.00 -3.84
CA PRO A 188 -2.53 -5.07 -3.82
C PRO A 188 -2.17 -4.59 -2.41
N GLY A 189 -3.18 -4.31 -1.59
CA GLY A 189 -2.97 -3.83 -0.22
C GLY A 189 -2.36 -4.87 0.71
N LEU A 190 -2.67 -6.15 0.52
CA LEU A 190 -2.10 -7.22 1.35
C LEU A 190 -0.63 -7.45 0.98
N LEU A 191 -0.34 -7.43 -0.32
CA LEU A 191 1.04 -7.53 -0.83
C LEU A 191 1.90 -6.35 -0.38
N ALA A 192 1.36 -5.12 -0.40
CA ALA A 192 2.07 -3.92 0.05
C ALA A 192 2.42 -3.98 1.54
N GLU A 193 1.44 -4.31 2.40
CA GLU A 193 1.70 -4.42 3.85
C GLU A 193 2.67 -5.56 4.17
N LEU A 194 2.54 -6.71 3.49
CA LEU A 194 3.45 -7.84 3.72
C LEU A 194 4.88 -7.48 3.31
N ARG A 195 5.05 -6.80 2.16
CA ARG A 195 6.36 -6.26 1.73
C ARG A 195 6.96 -5.37 2.82
N ASP A 196 6.18 -4.43 3.36
CA ASP A 196 6.69 -3.46 4.34
C ASP A 196 7.05 -4.13 5.67
N CYS A 197 6.27 -5.13 6.11
CA CYS A 197 6.61 -5.94 7.28
C CYS A 197 7.90 -6.73 7.08
N LEU A 198 8.04 -7.42 5.94
CA LEU A 198 9.24 -8.23 5.66
C LEU A 198 10.50 -7.37 5.48
N LEU A 199 10.37 -6.15 4.92
CA LEU A 199 11.46 -5.18 4.83
C LEU A 199 11.95 -4.73 6.22
N ARG A 200 11.03 -4.50 7.17
CA ARG A 200 11.39 -4.17 8.56
C ARG A 200 12.11 -5.33 9.26
N GLN A 201 11.61 -6.55 9.06
CA GLN A 201 12.22 -7.77 9.61
C GLN A 201 13.53 -8.17 8.91
N ARG A 202 13.83 -7.58 7.74
CA ARG A 202 14.94 -7.99 6.85
C ARG A 202 14.85 -9.46 6.45
N ASP A 203 13.64 -9.99 6.32
CA ASP A 203 13.38 -11.33 5.80
C ASP A 203 13.45 -11.31 4.26
N TRP A 204 14.67 -11.41 3.74
CA TRP A 204 14.92 -11.35 2.31
C TRP A 204 14.39 -12.57 1.54
N GLU A 205 14.28 -13.74 2.20
CA GLU A 205 13.75 -14.96 1.59
C GLU A 205 12.24 -14.84 1.38
N GLY A 206 11.53 -14.39 2.42
CA GLY A 206 10.10 -14.07 2.32
C GLY A 206 9.81 -13.02 1.25
N LEU A 207 10.64 -11.98 1.16
CA LEU A 207 10.51 -10.95 0.12
C LEU A 207 10.72 -11.51 -1.28
N ALA A 208 11.73 -12.37 -1.48
CA ALA A 208 12.01 -12.97 -2.78
C ALA A 208 10.84 -13.83 -3.29
N GLY A 209 10.16 -14.55 -2.39
CA GLY A 209 8.93 -15.28 -2.71
C GLY A 209 7.75 -14.36 -3.09
N LEU A 210 7.72 -13.13 -2.59
CA LEU A 210 6.65 -12.14 -2.84
C LEU A 210 6.83 -11.37 -4.17
N LEU A 211 8.05 -11.27 -4.69
CA LEU A 211 8.38 -10.49 -5.89
C LEU A 211 7.50 -10.82 -7.12
N PRO A 212 7.24 -12.10 -7.47
CA PRO A 212 6.39 -12.42 -8.62
C PRO A 212 4.96 -11.87 -8.48
N GLY A 213 4.40 -11.90 -7.26
CA GLY A 213 3.09 -11.34 -6.96
C GLY A 213 3.07 -9.81 -7.09
N LEU A 214 4.10 -9.14 -6.58
CA LEU A 214 4.26 -7.67 -6.69
C LEU A 214 4.37 -7.22 -8.16
N ARG A 215 5.10 -7.97 -8.99
CA ARG A 215 5.20 -7.73 -10.44
C ARG A 215 3.86 -7.89 -11.15
N ARG A 216 3.10 -8.94 -10.82
CA ARG A 216 1.81 -9.24 -11.46
C ARG A 216 0.77 -8.15 -11.19
N VAL A 217 0.68 -7.70 -9.94
CA VAL A 217 -0.32 -6.73 -9.49
C VAL A 217 0.09 -5.27 -9.75
N ARG A 218 1.38 -5.01 -10.03
CA ARG A 218 1.93 -3.65 -10.25
C ARG A 218 1.61 -2.71 -9.10
N VAL A 219 1.90 -3.17 -7.87
CA VAL A 219 1.66 -2.42 -6.63
C VAL A 219 2.47 -1.11 -6.57
N ALA A 220 3.57 -1.04 -7.31
CA ALA A 220 4.46 0.12 -7.40
C ALA A 220 4.88 0.38 -8.85
N PRO A 221 5.40 1.58 -9.16
CA PRO A 221 6.08 1.87 -10.42
C PRO A 221 7.17 0.83 -10.73
N PRO A 222 7.45 0.56 -12.02
CA PRO A 222 8.43 -0.46 -12.40
C PRO A 222 9.84 -0.13 -11.91
N GLU A 223 10.18 1.15 -11.78
CA GLU A 223 11.48 1.61 -11.25
C GLU A 223 11.64 1.28 -9.76
N ASP A 224 10.62 1.58 -8.95
CA ASP A 224 10.61 1.27 -7.52
C ASP A 224 10.65 -0.24 -7.28
N LEU A 225 9.97 -1.01 -8.12
CA LEU A 225 9.99 -2.46 -8.05
C LEU A 225 11.36 -3.04 -8.42
N ALA A 226 12.03 -2.50 -9.45
CA ALA A 226 13.38 -2.89 -9.80
C ALA A 226 14.39 -2.54 -8.70
N ALA A 227 14.24 -1.39 -8.04
CA ALA A 227 15.06 -1.00 -6.90
C ALA A 227 14.84 -1.93 -5.69
N LEU A 228 13.58 -2.28 -5.39
CA LEU A 228 13.24 -3.25 -4.36
C LEU A 228 13.87 -4.62 -4.64
N GLU A 229 13.78 -5.10 -5.88
CA GLU A 229 14.35 -6.39 -6.27
C GLU A 229 15.86 -6.42 -6.16
N LEU A 230 16.53 -5.33 -6.57
CA LEU A 230 17.96 -5.17 -6.37
C LEU A 230 18.31 -5.25 -4.88
N GLN A 231 17.56 -4.56 -4.02
CA GLN A 231 17.74 -4.60 -2.57
C GLN A 231 17.53 -6.01 -2.01
N VAL A 232 16.51 -6.74 -2.47
CA VAL A 232 16.21 -8.11 -2.03
C VAL A 232 17.32 -9.07 -2.41
N TYR A 233 17.76 -9.09 -3.68
CA TYR A 233 18.82 -9.99 -4.12
C TYR A 233 20.17 -9.63 -3.48
N ALA A 234 20.52 -8.35 -3.38
CA ALA A 234 21.72 -7.91 -2.69
C ALA A 234 21.67 -8.25 -1.19
N GLY A 235 20.49 -8.14 -0.56
CA GLY A 235 20.21 -8.50 0.82
C GLY A 235 20.37 -10.00 1.10
N LEU A 236 19.80 -10.85 0.24
CA LEU A 236 19.95 -12.32 0.30
C LEU A 236 21.43 -12.72 0.27
N LEU A 237 22.19 -12.19 -0.69
CA LEU A 237 23.62 -12.50 -0.84
C LEU A 237 24.44 -11.98 0.33
N LYS A 238 24.13 -10.78 0.84
CA LYS A 238 24.82 -10.19 1.98
C LYS A 238 24.52 -10.92 3.28
N GLY A 239 23.27 -11.32 3.48
CA GLY A 239 22.76 -12.02 4.65
C GLY A 239 23.09 -13.51 4.68
N PHE A 240 23.63 -14.07 3.60
CA PHE A 240 24.11 -15.45 3.56
C PHE A 240 25.13 -15.67 4.70
N SER A 241 24.70 -16.45 5.69
CA SER A 241 25.45 -16.69 6.91
C SER A 241 26.51 -17.76 6.67
N THR A 242 27.66 -17.57 7.30
CA THR A 242 28.72 -18.60 7.32
C THR A 242 28.47 -19.66 8.39
N ASP A 243 27.54 -19.42 9.31
CA ASP A 243 27.48 -20.13 10.59
C ASP A 243 26.34 -21.16 10.65
N ALA A 244 25.85 -21.63 9.49
CA ALA A 244 24.91 -22.73 9.42
C ALA A 244 25.54 -23.99 10.05
N ALA A 245 25.12 -24.31 11.27
CA ALA A 245 25.63 -25.42 12.05
C ALA A 245 25.39 -26.74 11.30
N GLY A 246 26.47 -27.47 11.01
CA GLY A 246 26.41 -28.80 10.38
C GLY A 246 26.73 -28.85 8.89
N GLU A 247 26.87 -27.73 8.19
CA GLU A 247 27.20 -27.75 6.75
C GLU A 247 28.71 -27.70 6.47
N SER A 248 29.17 -28.64 5.64
CA SER A 248 30.54 -28.59 5.11
C SER A 248 30.75 -27.33 4.26
N ARG A 249 32.00 -26.90 4.13
CA ARG A 249 32.36 -25.69 3.37
C ARG A 249 32.01 -25.81 1.88
N GLU A 250 32.13 -27.01 1.31
CA GLU A 250 31.78 -27.29 -0.08
C GLU A 250 30.28 -27.19 -0.33
N GLN A 251 29.46 -27.72 0.58
CA GLN A 251 28.00 -27.58 0.52
C GLN A 251 27.59 -26.10 0.58
N ARG A 252 28.19 -25.31 1.48
CA ARG A 252 27.94 -23.86 1.56
C ARG A 252 28.32 -23.12 0.28
N HIS A 253 29.44 -23.49 -0.34
CA HIS A 253 29.86 -22.91 -1.61
C HIS A 253 28.87 -23.26 -2.73
N ALA A 254 28.40 -24.51 -2.78
CA ALA A 254 27.36 -24.95 -3.71
C ALA A 254 26.03 -24.22 -3.49
N THR A 255 25.60 -24.02 -2.24
CA THR A 255 24.38 -23.26 -1.91
C THR A 255 24.49 -21.79 -2.33
N LEU A 256 25.64 -21.16 -2.10
CA LEU A 256 25.87 -19.79 -2.55
C LEU A 256 25.90 -19.68 -4.08
N ALA A 257 26.52 -20.65 -4.77
CA ALA A 257 26.51 -20.72 -6.23
C ALA A 257 25.10 -20.93 -6.78
N GLU A 258 24.27 -21.74 -6.11
CA GLU A 258 22.86 -21.93 -6.45
C GLU A 258 22.06 -20.62 -6.29
N LEU A 259 22.25 -19.91 -5.17
CA LEU A 259 21.60 -18.64 -4.91
C LEU A 259 21.97 -17.59 -5.98
N TRP A 260 23.25 -17.54 -6.34
CA TRP A 260 23.71 -16.67 -7.44
C TRP A 260 23.07 -17.06 -8.77
N ARG A 261 23.00 -18.35 -9.09
CA ARG A 261 22.37 -18.87 -10.33
C ARG A 261 20.88 -18.55 -10.40
N ARG A 262 20.17 -18.61 -9.26
CA ARG A 262 18.74 -18.25 -9.15
C ARG A 262 18.48 -16.76 -9.30
N THR A 263 19.47 -15.92 -9.00
CA THR A 263 19.37 -14.47 -9.18
C THR A 263 19.29 -14.15 -10.68
N PRO A 264 18.31 -13.35 -11.16
CA PRO A 264 18.20 -13.06 -12.58
C PRO A 264 19.44 -12.34 -13.12
N ARG A 265 19.81 -12.63 -14.39
CA ARG A 265 21.03 -12.11 -15.03
C ARG A 265 21.12 -10.57 -15.05
N GLU A 266 19.98 -9.89 -15.04
CA GLU A 266 19.91 -8.42 -14.99
C GLU A 266 20.47 -7.89 -13.67
N TYR A 267 20.17 -8.53 -12.54
CA TYR A 267 20.70 -8.17 -11.21
C TYR A 267 22.10 -8.71 -10.98
N GLN A 268 22.47 -9.86 -11.56
CA GLN A 268 23.85 -10.36 -11.51
C GLN A 268 24.85 -9.36 -12.11
N ARG A 269 24.43 -8.58 -13.12
CA ARG A 269 25.24 -7.52 -13.74
C ARG A 269 25.24 -6.21 -12.96
N ARG A 270 24.47 -6.09 -11.88
CA ARG A 270 24.47 -4.89 -11.03
C ARG A 270 25.60 -5.01 -10.01
N GLY A 271 26.42 -3.97 -9.91
CA GLY A 271 27.55 -3.95 -8.98
C GLY A 271 27.17 -4.22 -7.53
N GLU A 272 26.00 -3.77 -7.08
CA GLU A 272 25.51 -4.02 -5.71
C GLU A 272 25.36 -5.51 -5.38
N CYS A 273 24.74 -6.29 -6.27
CA CYS A 273 24.63 -7.74 -6.09
C CYS A 273 25.98 -8.42 -6.18
N LEU A 274 26.83 -7.99 -7.12
CA LEU A 274 28.17 -8.56 -7.28
C LEU A 274 29.06 -8.31 -6.05
N ARG A 275 28.99 -7.11 -5.45
CA ARG A 275 29.65 -6.77 -4.19
C ARG A 275 29.20 -7.72 -3.07
N SER A 276 27.89 -7.91 -2.92
CA SER A 276 27.35 -8.83 -1.90
C SER A 276 27.81 -10.27 -2.13
N TYR A 277 27.80 -10.75 -3.38
CA TYR A 277 28.26 -12.09 -3.74
C TYR A 277 29.76 -12.29 -3.50
N ALA A 278 30.60 -11.35 -3.95
CA ALA A 278 32.05 -11.38 -3.73
C ALA A 278 32.39 -11.32 -2.23
N GLY A 279 31.66 -10.52 -1.45
CA GLY A 279 31.78 -10.48 0.00
C GLY A 279 31.41 -11.81 0.66
N ALA A 280 30.35 -12.48 0.21
CA ALA A 280 29.96 -13.79 0.70
C ALA A 280 31.01 -14.87 0.37
N LEU A 281 31.54 -14.88 -0.85
CA LEU A 281 32.64 -15.76 -1.27
C LEU A 281 33.90 -15.56 -0.43
N ALA A 282 34.27 -14.29 -0.17
CA ALA A 282 35.41 -13.96 0.68
C ALA A 282 35.23 -14.46 2.13
N ARG A 283 34.01 -14.37 2.70
CA ARG A 283 33.68 -14.92 4.03
C ARG A 283 33.70 -16.45 4.06
N LEU A 284 33.32 -17.11 2.96
CA LEU A 284 33.52 -18.55 2.77
C LEU A 284 34.98 -18.93 2.48
N GLY A 285 35.88 -17.94 2.43
CA GLY A 285 37.32 -18.07 2.19
C GLY A 285 37.68 -18.59 0.81
N ASP A 286 36.88 -18.25 -0.20
CA ASP A 286 37.24 -18.35 -1.61
C ASP A 286 37.41 -16.95 -2.24
N PRO A 287 38.46 -16.21 -1.84
CA PRO A 287 38.73 -14.89 -2.40
C PRO A 287 39.18 -14.95 -3.87
N ALA A 288 39.70 -16.09 -4.34
CA ALA A 288 40.20 -16.22 -5.71
C ALA A 288 39.06 -16.14 -6.74
N THR A 289 37.95 -16.85 -6.50
CA THR A 289 36.76 -16.75 -7.35
C THR A 289 36.13 -15.36 -7.28
N ALA A 290 36.07 -14.76 -6.09
CA ALA A 290 35.55 -13.41 -5.90
C ALA A 290 36.36 -12.34 -6.66
N GLU A 291 37.70 -12.43 -6.63
CA GLU A 291 38.59 -11.56 -7.41
C GLU A 291 38.33 -11.69 -8.91
N ALA A 292 38.24 -12.92 -9.41
CA ALA A 292 38.05 -13.19 -10.83
C ALA A 292 36.71 -12.64 -11.35
N GLU A 293 35.61 -12.81 -10.60
CA GLU A 293 34.29 -12.28 -10.96
C GLU A 293 34.25 -10.75 -10.91
N LEU A 294 34.79 -10.13 -9.87
CA LEU A 294 34.88 -8.67 -9.76
C LEU A 294 35.71 -8.07 -10.91
N ARG A 295 36.86 -8.67 -11.23
CA ARG A 295 37.72 -8.24 -12.34
C ARG A 295 36.99 -8.34 -13.69
N ARG A 296 36.33 -9.47 -13.96
CA ARG A 296 35.55 -9.67 -15.21
C ARG A 296 34.44 -8.64 -15.37
N HIS A 297 33.79 -8.25 -14.27
CA HIS A 297 32.79 -7.20 -14.29
C HIS A 297 33.41 -5.83 -14.55
N LEU A 298 34.44 -5.46 -13.79
CA LEU A 298 35.15 -4.17 -13.95
C LEU A 298 35.74 -3.97 -15.36
N ASP A 299 36.22 -5.04 -16.00
CA ASP A 299 36.73 -5.00 -17.37
C ASP A 299 35.63 -4.71 -18.42
N ARG A 300 34.36 -4.98 -18.10
CA ARG A 300 33.21 -4.76 -19.01
C ARG A 300 32.41 -3.51 -18.64
N ASN A 301 32.17 -3.31 -17.35
CA ASN A 301 31.38 -2.25 -16.75
C ASN A 301 32.23 -1.57 -15.68
N TRP A 302 32.84 -0.45 -16.06
CA TRP A 302 33.71 0.29 -15.16
C TRP A 302 32.91 0.96 -14.05
N GLU A 303 33.04 0.47 -12.82
CA GLU A 303 32.40 0.99 -11.62
C GLU A 303 33.48 1.26 -10.55
N PRO A 304 33.90 2.53 -10.35
CA PRO A 304 34.98 2.88 -9.42
C PRO A 304 34.80 2.34 -7.99
N GLU A 305 33.56 2.29 -7.50
CA GLU A 305 33.24 1.80 -6.15
C GLU A 305 33.60 0.32 -5.94
N LEU A 306 33.50 -0.52 -6.98
CA LEU A 306 33.82 -1.95 -6.89
C LEU A 306 35.32 -2.22 -6.86
N VAL A 307 36.14 -1.26 -7.29
CA VAL A 307 37.61 -1.39 -7.28
C VAL A 307 38.13 -1.57 -5.85
N LEU A 308 37.50 -0.92 -4.88
CA LEU A 308 37.83 -1.05 -3.46
C LEU A 308 37.46 -2.43 -2.91
N ASP A 309 36.35 -3.02 -3.36
CA ASP A 309 35.98 -4.38 -2.97
C ASP A 309 36.95 -5.39 -3.57
N TRP A 310 37.31 -5.20 -4.84
CA TRP A 310 38.30 -6.02 -5.52
C TRP A 310 39.67 -5.96 -4.82
N SER A 311 40.16 -4.77 -4.42
CA SER A 311 41.45 -4.63 -3.74
C SER A 311 41.49 -5.32 -2.37
N ARG A 312 40.35 -5.36 -1.66
CA ARG A 312 40.21 -6.04 -0.35
C ARG A 312 40.29 -7.55 -0.49
N VAL A 313 39.61 -8.11 -1.49
CA VAL A 313 39.57 -9.56 -1.75
C VAL A 313 40.89 -10.08 -2.36
N ALA A 314 41.60 -9.23 -3.10
CA ALA A 314 42.88 -9.48 -3.76
C ALA A 314 44.06 -9.80 -2.80
N LEU A 315 44.02 -10.94 -2.12
CA LEU A 315 45.00 -11.35 -1.10
C LEU A 315 46.09 -12.31 -1.61
N ALA A 316 45.83 -13.10 -2.65
CA ALA A 316 46.72 -14.22 -3.04
C ALA A 316 47.90 -13.83 -3.94
N THR A 317 47.78 -12.82 -4.80
CA THR A 317 48.85 -12.43 -5.77
C THR A 317 49.02 -10.92 -5.95
N PRO A 318 49.57 -10.19 -4.96
CA PRO A 318 49.66 -8.73 -4.99
C PRO A 318 50.36 -8.11 -6.23
N PRO A 319 51.46 -8.67 -6.79
CA PRO A 319 52.12 -8.07 -7.96
C PRO A 319 51.26 -8.09 -9.24
N ARG A 320 50.52 -9.18 -9.48
CA ARG A 320 49.61 -9.30 -10.63
C ARG A 320 48.44 -8.32 -10.51
N HIS A 321 47.94 -8.13 -9.29
CA HIS A 321 46.88 -7.18 -9.00
C HIS A 321 47.35 -5.74 -9.25
N LEU A 322 48.57 -5.38 -8.82
CA LEU A 322 49.13 -4.06 -9.11
C LEU A 322 49.18 -3.79 -10.63
N ALA A 323 49.71 -4.72 -11.42
CA ALA A 323 49.76 -4.58 -12.88
C ALA A 323 48.37 -4.46 -13.53
N THR A 324 47.38 -5.18 -13.00
CA THR A 324 45.98 -5.10 -13.46
C THR A 324 45.38 -3.72 -13.18
N ALA A 325 45.56 -3.22 -11.95
CA ALA A 325 45.06 -1.91 -11.54
C ALA A 325 45.77 -0.75 -12.27
N GLU A 326 47.08 -0.85 -12.53
CA GLU A 326 47.80 0.11 -13.39
C GLU A 326 47.32 0.04 -14.85
N GLY A 327 46.88 -1.14 -15.31
CA GLY A 327 46.17 -1.32 -16.57
C GLY A 327 44.86 -0.54 -16.61
N TRP A 328 44.04 -0.63 -15.56
CA TRP A 328 42.80 0.13 -15.44
C TRP A 328 43.03 1.64 -15.37
N LEU A 329 44.06 2.09 -14.64
CA LEU A 329 44.42 3.49 -14.55
C LEU A 329 44.71 4.09 -15.93
N ARG A 330 45.39 3.34 -16.80
CA ARG A 330 45.67 3.76 -18.18
C ARG A 330 44.44 3.80 -19.08
N ARG A 331 43.46 2.92 -18.86
CA ARG A 331 42.25 2.83 -19.72
C ARG A 331 41.14 3.79 -19.30
N HIS A 332 40.91 3.92 -18.00
CA HIS A 332 39.74 4.62 -17.44
C HIS A 332 40.11 5.95 -16.76
N GLY A 333 41.39 6.27 -16.63
CA GLY A 333 41.87 7.48 -15.98
C GLY A 333 41.86 7.42 -14.46
N GLU A 334 42.03 8.58 -13.83
CA GLU A 334 42.14 8.70 -12.39
C GLU A 334 40.77 8.71 -11.71
N SER A 335 40.63 7.86 -10.69
CA SER A 335 39.54 7.89 -9.73
C SER A 335 40.16 7.73 -8.35
N TRP A 336 39.65 8.44 -7.36
CA TRP A 336 40.18 8.33 -5.99
C TRP A 336 40.06 6.90 -5.46
N GLN A 337 39.02 6.15 -5.83
CA GLN A 337 38.83 4.74 -5.47
C GLN A 337 39.96 3.86 -6.05
N LEU A 338 40.27 4.05 -7.33
CA LEU A 338 41.33 3.31 -8.00
C LEU A 338 42.72 3.67 -7.45
N LEU A 339 42.97 4.96 -7.22
CA LEU A 339 44.24 5.43 -6.65
C LEU A 339 44.43 4.94 -5.20
N LEU A 340 43.35 4.89 -4.41
CA LEU A 340 43.38 4.29 -3.07
C LEU A 340 43.69 2.79 -3.15
N ALA A 341 43.04 2.05 -4.05
CA ALA A 341 43.33 0.63 -4.26
C ALA A 341 44.78 0.39 -4.71
N LEU A 342 45.31 1.22 -5.60
CA LEU A 342 46.72 1.18 -6.02
C LEU A 342 47.66 1.45 -4.85
N GLY A 343 47.37 2.47 -4.03
CA GLY A 343 48.10 2.77 -2.80
C GLY A 343 48.13 1.59 -1.81
N GLN A 344 46.99 0.94 -1.59
CA GLN A 344 46.86 -0.25 -0.74
C GLN A 344 47.69 -1.43 -1.28
N LEU A 345 47.65 -1.67 -2.59
CA LEU A 345 48.45 -2.71 -3.24
C LEU A 345 49.95 -2.41 -3.16
N CYS A 346 50.36 -1.17 -3.42
CA CYS A 346 51.73 -0.71 -3.27
C CYS A 346 52.23 -0.88 -1.83
N ARG A 347 51.41 -0.54 -0.83
CA ARG A 347 51.73 -0.74 0.58
C ARG A 347 51.95 -2.22 0.91
N ARG A 348 51.06 -3.12 0.47
CA ARG A 348 51.20 -4.58 0.66
C ARG A 348 52.48 -5.14 0.03
N LEU A 349 52.96 -4.50 -1.04
CA LEU A 349 54.20 -4.85 -1.75
C LEU A 349 55.44 -4.11 -1.23
N ALA A 350 55.29 -3.26 -0.20
CA ALA A 350 56.35 -2.37 0.28
C ALA A 350 56.95 -1.44 -0.81
N ILE A 351 56.13 -1.06 -1.81
CA ILE A 351 56.48 -0.10 -2.86
C ILE A 351 56.04 1.29 -2.41
N TRP A 352 56.80 1.89 -1.52
CA TRP A 352 56.37 3.07 -0.80
C TRP A 352 56.29 4.35 -1.63
N GLY A 353 57.28 4.61 -2.50
CA GLY A 353 57.33 5.84 -3.31
C GLY A 353 56.11 5.98 -4.23
N LYS A 354 55.83 4.96 -5.05
CA LYS A 354 54.62 4.94 -5.89
C LYS A 354 53.34 4.97 -5.08
N GLY A 355 53.30 4.25 -3.95
CA GLY A 355 52.15 4.24 -3.06
C GLY A 355 51.82 5.63 -2.54
N ARG A 356 52.84 6.40 -2.14
CA ARG A 356 52.70 7.79 -1.70
C ARG A 356 52.14 8.66 -2.82
N ASP A 357 52.71 8.59 -4.02
CA ASP A 357 52.25 9.41 -5.17
C ASP A 357 50.78 9.15 -5.52
N TYR A 358 50.37 7.88 -5.54
CA TYR A 358 48.97 7.52 -5.80
C TYR A 358 48.03 8.04 -4.70
N LEU A 359 48.41 7.89 -3.42
CA LEU A 359 47.58 8.31 -2.30
C LEU A 359 47.50 9.84 -2.14
N GLU A 360 48.59 10.57 -2.39
CA GLU A 360 48.57 12.03 -2.43
C GLU A 360 47.65 12.55 -3.54
N ARG A 361 47.64 11.91 -4.72
CA ARG A 361 46.70 12.24 -5.80
C ARG A 361 45.27 11.91 -5.42
N ALA A 362 45.03 10.74 -4.81
CA ALA A 362 43.71 10.35 -4.31
C ALA A 362 43.19 11.39 -3.30
N LEU A 363 44.06 11.87 -2.41
CA LEU A 363 43.71 12.85 -1.38
C LEU A 363 43.37 14.23 -1.95
N ARG A 364 44.04 14.65 -3.03
CA ARG A 364 43.69 15.88 -3.77
C ARG A 364 42.32 15.79 -4.42
N MET A 365 41.90 14.59 -4.85
CA MET A 365 40.58 14.36 -5.44
C MET A 365 39.48 14.25 -4.38
N ALA A 366 39.76 13.57 -3.27
CA ALA A 366 38.81 13.37 -2.19
C ALA A 366 39.52 13.36 -0.83
N ALA A 367 39.20 14.33 0.03
CA ALA A 367 39.70 14.39 1.40
C ALA A 367 38.95 13.40 2.30
N ARG A 368 39.30 12.12 2.18
CA ARG A 368 38.68 11.02 2.92
C ARG A 368 39.57 10.50 4.05
N PRO A 369 39.03 10.24 5.25
CA PRO A 369 39.80 9.65 6.35
C PRO A 369 40.49 8.34 5.97
N GLU A 370 39.86 7.52 5.14
CA GLU A 370 40.41 6.25 4.68
C GLU A 370 41.70 6.42 3.84
N ILE A 371 41.75 7.47 3.02
CA ILE A 371 42.94 7.79 2.20
C ILE A 371 44.06 8.34 3.09
N GLN A 372 43.72 9.20 4.06
CA GLN A 372 44.68 9.73 5.05
C GLN A 372 45.33 8.62 5.87
N ALA A 373 44.54 7.63 6.32
CA ALA A 373 45.04 6.49 7.09
C ALA A 373 46.01 5.65 6.26
N GLU A 374 45.66 5.28 5.03
CA GLU A 374 46.56 4.51 4.15
C GLU A 374 47.82 5.30 3.78
N LEU A 375 47.74 6.62 3.59
CA LEU A 375 48.91 7.47 3.36
C LEU A 375 49.83 7.50 4.57
N ALA A 376 49.28 7.57 5.78
CA ALA A 376 50.06 7.54 7.01
C ALA A 376 50.83 6.22 7.18
N GLU A 377 50.21 5.08 6.84
CA GLU A 377 50.88 3.78 6.83
C GLU A 377 52.04 3.74 5.82
N VAL A 378 51.85 4.31 4.62
CA VAL A 378 52.90 4.38 3.60
C VAL A 378 54.05 5.30 4.03
N LEU A 379 53.76 6.45 4.65
CA LEU A 379 54.78 7.37 5.18
C LEU A 379 55.54 6.75 6.35
N THR A 380 54.86 5.97 7.19
CA THR A 380 55.52 5.19 8.26
C THR A 380 56.50 4.18 7.67
N GLY A 381 56.11 3.48 6.58
CA GLY A 381 57.02 2.58 5.86
C GLY A 381 58.22 3.29 5.20
N LEU A 382 58.11 4.59 4.90
CA LEU A 382 59.21 5.44 4.43
C LEU A 382 60.10 5.99 5.55
N GLY A 383 59.71 5.82 6.82
CA GLY A 383 60.39 6.40 7.99
C GLY A 383 59.98 7.85 8.30
N ASP A 384 59.00 8.42 7.59
CA ASP A 384 58.44 9.75 7.88
C ASP A 384 57.31 9.66 8.91
N HIS A 385 57.70 9.45 10.17
CA HIS A 385 56.77 9.34 11.29
C HIS A 385 56.04 10.65 11.60
N ALA A 386 56.66 11.81 11.33
CA ALA A 386 56.06 13.12 11.55
C ALA A 386 54.94 13.40 10.55
N GLY A 387 55.19 13.12 9.26
CA GLY A 387 54.20 13.19 8.20
C GLY A 387 53.04 12.21 8.43
N ALA A 388 53.35 10.98 8.85
CA ALA A 388 52.34 9.98 9.19
C ALA A 388 51.42 10.44 10.33
N ALA A 389 51.98 10.94 11.44
CA ALA A 389 51.21 11.48 12.57
C ALA A 389 50.31 12.67 12.14
N GLY A 390 50.80 13.53 11.24
CA GLY A 390 50.01 14.63 10.67
C GLY A 390 48.83 14.13 9.81
N CYS A 391 49.02 13.04 9.06
CA CYS A 391 47.95 12.42 8.27
C CYS A 391 46.90 11.76 9.17
N TYR A 392 47.30 10.99 10.20
CA TYR A 392 46.35 10.43 11.17
C TYR A 392 45.55 11.51 11.89
N ARG A 393 46.20 12.62 12.31
CA ARG A 393 45.50 13.73 12.98
C ARG A 393 44.44 14.35 12.08
N ARG A 394 44.76 14.64 10.81
CA ARG A 394 43.82 15.19 9.84
C ARG A 394 42.68 14.20 9.54
N GLY A 395 43.01 12.93 9.31
CA GLY A 395 42.01 11.89 9.11
C GLY A 395 41.04 11.74 10.27
N LEU A 396 41.53 11.84 11.52
CA LEU A 396 40.69 11.82 12.72
C LEU A 396 39.78 13.06 12.80
N GLN A 397 40.32 14.25 12.54
CA GLN A 397 39.53 15.49 12.53
C GLN A 397 38.43 15.45 11.47
N ASP A 398 38.76 15.03 10.25
CA ASP A 398 37.82 14.91 9.15
C ASP A 398 36.74 13.85 9.45
N GLY A 399 37.13 12.71 10.04
CA GLY A 399 36.20 11.65 10.44
C GLY A 399 35.23 12.10 11.54
N LEU A 400 35.70 12.83 12.54
CA LEU A 400 34.86 13.38 13.61
C LEU A 400 33.89 14.45 13.09
N ALA A 401 34.34 15.32 12.18
CA ALA A 401 33.48 16.30 11.54
C ALA A 401 32.34 15.61 10.75
N GLN A 402 32.67 14.59 9.95
CA GLN A 402 31.69 13.82 9.19
C GLN A 402 30.69 13.05 10.09
N GLY A 403 31.17 12.48 11.21
CA GLY A 403 30.32 11.82 12.21
C GLY A 403 29.34 12.77 12.90
N CYS A 404 29.77 13.98 13.23
CA CYS A 404 28.94 14.98 13.91
C CYS A 404 27.79 15.49 13.00
N PHE A 405 28.02 15.64 11.70
CA PHE A 405 26.95 15.98 10.74
C PHE A 405 25.95 14.83 10.55
N ALA A 406 26.39 13.58 10.61
CA ALA A 406 25.50 12.42 10.48
C ALA A 406 24.53 12.32 11.67
N GLU A 407 25.00 12.53 12.91
CA GLU A 407 24.14 12.54 14.11
C GLU A 407 23.12 13.69 14.11
N GLN A 408 23.51 14.88 13.67
CA GLN A 408 22.59 16.02 13.57
C GLN A 408 21.50 15.84 12.50
N SER A 409 21.80 15.10 11.42
CA SER A 409 20.82 14.78 10.37
C SER A 409 19.81 13.72 10.81
N LEU A 410 20.21 12.81 11.70
CA LEU A 410 19.34 11.79 12.29
C LEU A 410 18.46 12.37 13.41
N ALA A 411 18.93 13.37 14.15
CA ALA A 411 18.13 14.04 15.19
C ALA A 411 17.04 14.99 14.64
N ARG A 412 17.04 15.27 13.32
CA ARG A 412 16.04 16.10 12.63
C ARG A 412 14.99 15.30 11.84
N ARG A 413 15.05 13.97 11.88
CA ARG A 413 14.01 13.06 11.37
C ARG A 413 13.33 12.39 12.54
#